data_AF-A0A4P2QN54-F1
#
_entry.id   AF-A0A4P2QN54-F1
#
_cell.length_a   1.000
_cell.length_b   1.000
_cell.length_c   1.000
_cell.angle_alpha   90.00
_cell.angle_beta   90.00
_cell.angle_gamma   90.00
#
_symmetry.space_group_name_H-M   'P 1'
#
loop_
_entity.id
_entity.type
_entity.pdbx_description
1 polymer ?
#
loop_
_entity_poly.entity_id
_entity_poly.type
_entity_poly.pdbx_seq_one_letter_code
_entity_poly.pdbx_strand_id
1 'polypeptide(L)'
;MSRARGLALAALAALACGGCGEVDEIVVAISTDLAVPKDFDVLQVQVFKGVDGKFSRAYRRLGASDAEARFPATIGVFSSDAGGESITIKVAARIKEDTGGVRILREVVTTIPKDRVALLTVPLDFLCDGSGANAGPDVENTCGEGKTCVAGTCVSNEIDSSTLPNYSRGDVYGGGDGECFDVTVCFAEATPAEVDTAGCTIAGDGAAPRNVALETAGGDGICDGDAGDEDRRCLVALNADSDNGFQVVDDGRIQLPPAVCDQMAQKKIAAVLTAPATGCAQKTAGLPTCGSWLASGSEEP
;
A
#
# COMPACT_ATOMS: atom_id res chain seq x y z
N MET A 1 23.10 72.26 40.24
CA MET A 1 22.48 72.94 39.09
C MET A 1 22.12 71.89 38.05
N SER A 2 20.86 71.88 37.61
CA SER A 2 20.27 71.24 36.39
C SER A 2 20.43 69.72 36.18
N ARG A 3 19.30 68.96 36.24
CA ARG A 3 18.48 68.44 35.10
C ARG A 3 19.07 67.11 34.55
N ALA A 4 18.33 66.08 34.14
CA ALA A 4 16.92 65.78 34.02
C ALA A 4 16.75 64.26 33.77
N ARG A 5 15.50 63.79 33.90
CA ARG A 5 14.96 62.44 33.62
C ARG A 5 15.35 61.84 32.26
N GLY A 6 15.37 60.51 32.21
CA GLY A 6 15.18 59.73 30.99
C GLY A 6 14.97 58.24 31.30
N LEU A 7 13.72 57.81 31.43
CA LEU A 7 13.34 56.39 31.30
C LEU A 7 13.64 55.95 29.86
N ALA A 8 14.31 54.82 29.68
CA ALA A 8 14.33 54.10 28.42
C ALA A 8 13.86 52.65 28.67
N LEU A 9 12.62 52.38 28.25
CA LEU A 9 12.12 51.03 27.99
C LEU A 9 12.97 50.43 26.86
N ALA A 10 13.64 49.30 27.12
CA ALA A 10 14.15 48.45 26.06
C ALA A 10 13.15 47.31 25.84
N ALA A 11 12.50 47.34 24.68
CA ALA A 11 11.49 46.41 24.25
C ALA A 11 12.05 44.98 24.08
N LEU A 12 11.31 43.99 24.58
CA LEU A 12 11.46 42.59 24.18
C LEU A 12 11.12 42.48 22.69
N ALA A 13 12.12 42.27 21.85
CA ALA A 13 11.91 41.75 20.50
C ALA A 13 11.65 40.25 20.61
N ALA A 14 10.38 39.86 20.76
CA ALA A 14 9.96 38.50 20.47
C ALA A 14 10.04 38.31 18.96
N LEU A 15 11.14 37.71 18.49
CA LEU A 15 11.20 37.06 17.18
C LEU A 15 10.19 35.90 17.21
N ALA A 16 8.94 36.21 16.84
CA ALA A 16 8.02 35.20 16.37
C ALA A 16 8.65 34.61 15.11
N CYS A 17 9.22 33.40 15.21
CA CYS A 17 9.45 32.57 14.04
C CYS A 17 8.10 32.45 13.33
N GLY A 18 7.94 33.19 12.23
CA GLY A 18 6.81 33.04 11.33
C GLY A 18 6.73 31.57 10.95
N GLY A 19 5.63 30.94 11.32
CA GLY A 19 5.39 29.54 11.03
C GLY A 19 5.59 29.29 9.55
N CYS A 20 6.39 28.28 9.22
CA CYS A 20 6.25 27.61 7.95
C CYS A 20 4.79 27.18 7.86
N GLY A 21 4.04 27.69 6.87
CA GLY A 21 2.68 27.24 6.60
C GLY A 21 2.66 25.73 6.41
N GLU A 22 1.49 25.11 6.59
CA GLU A 22 1.31 23.69 6.31
C GLU A 22 1.73 23.42 4.84
N VAL A 23 2.58 22.40 4.64
CA VAL A 23 3.12 22.09 3.31
C VAL A 23 2.02 21.44 2.49
N ASP A 24 1.78 21.95 1.27
CA ASP A 24 0.91 21.34 0.28
C ASP A 24 1.54 20.03 -0.21
N GLU A 25 1.19 18.90 0.41
CA GLU A 25 1.86 17.63 0.18
C GLU A 25 0.91 16.44 0.18
N ILE A 26 1.22 15.45 -0.67
CA ILE A 26 0.70 14.10 -0.58
C ILE A 26 1.84 13.18 -0.17
N VAL A 27 1.69 12.49 0.96
CA VAL A 27 2.51 11.34 1.31
C VAL A 27 1.89 10.11 0.69
N VAL A 28 2.59 9.54 -0.29
CA VAL A 28 2.21 8.30 -0.98
C VAL A 28 2.76 7.12 -0.19
N ALA A 29 1.88 6.34 0.45
CA ALA A 29 2.22 5.12 1.17
C ALA A 29 2.01 3.90 0.26
N ILE A 30 3.10 3.24 -0.13
CA ILE A 30 3.13 2.09 -1.04
C ILE A 30 3.37 0.80 -0.23
N SER A 31 2.42 -0.13 -0.33
CA SER A 31 2.47 -1.45 0.30
C SER A 31 2.18 -2.56 -0.71
N THR A 32 2.35 -3.82 -0.32
CA THR A 32 2.06 -5.00 -1.13
C THR A 32 1.70 -6.16 -0.21
N ASP A 33 0.91 -7.08 -0.73
CA ASP A 33 0.60 -8.36 -0.12
C ASP A 33 1.46 -9.51 -0.69
N LEU A 34 2.39 -9.18 -1.60
CA LEU A 34 3.37 -10.07 -2.20
C LEU A 34 4.69 -10.12 -1.42
N ALA A 35 5.50 -11.15 -1.70
CA ALA A 35 6.83 -11.33 -1.12
C ALA A 35 7.92 -10.64 -1.96
N VAL A 36 8.79 -9.86 -1.33
CA VAL A 36 9.88 -9.15 -2.01
C VAL A 36 11.23 -9.78 -1.60
N PRO A 37 12.18 -10.08 -2.51
CA PRO A 37 12.16 -9.85 -3.95
C PRO A 37 11.47 -10.95 -4.78
N LYS A 38 10.96 -12.01 -4.15
CA LYS A 38 10.49 -13.22 -4.86
C LYS A 38 9.49 -12.89 -5.97
N ASP A 39 8.51 -12.04 -5.67
CA ASP A 39 7.37 -11.75 -6.54
C ASP A 39 7.58 -10.52 -7.42
N PHE A 40 8.45 -9.60 -6.99
CA PHE A 40 8.98 -8.46 -7.75
C PHE A 40 10.21 -7.89 -7.05
N ASP A 41 11.15 -7.34 -7.83
CA ASP A 41 12.46 -6.88 -7.35
C ASP A 41 12.74 -5.40 -7.64
N VAL A 42 11.83 -4.73 -8.33
CA VAL A 42 11.90 -3.29 -8.65
C VAL A 42 10.56 -2.61 -8.40
N LEU A 43 10.62 -1.48 -7.68
CA LEU A 43 9.52 -0.54 -7.50
C LEU A 43 9.76 0.67 -8.40
N GLN A 44 8.89 0.91 -9.37
CA GLN A 44 8.95 2.12 -10.19
C GLN A 44 7.87 3.11 -9.75
N VAL A 45 8.27 4.37 -9.55
CA VAL A 45 7.36 5.47 -9.23
C VAL A 45 7.56 6.60 -10.22
N GLN A 46 6.46 7.04 -10.84
CA GLN A 46 6.43 8.16 -11.76
C GLN A 46 5.35 9.16 -11.32
N VAL A 47 5.66 10.45 -11.42
CA VAL A 47 4.72 11.55 -11.14
C VAL A 47 4.69 12.51 -12.31
N PHE A 48 3.49 12.81 -12.80
CA PHE A 48 3.25 13.69 -13.93
C PHE A 48 2.35 14.86 -13.52
N LYS A 49 2.56 16.03 -14.15
CA LYS A 49 1.64 17.18 -14.12
C LYS A 49 1.18 17.41 -15.57
N GLY A 50 -0.02 16.95 -15.91
CA GLY A 50 -0.43 16.81 -17.31
C GLY A 50 0.48 15.81 -18.05
N VAL A 51 1.03 16.20 -19.19
CA VAL A 51 1.99 15.37 -19.95
C VAL A 51 3.44 15.50 -19.48
N ASP A 52 3.72 16.43 -18.56
CA ASP A 52 5.08 16.67 -18.09
C ASP A 52 5.45 15.67 -16.98
N GLY A 53 6.42 14.80 -17.25
CA GLY A 53 7.06 13.99 -16.20
C GLY A 53 7.84 14.87 -15.23
N LYS A 54 7.43 14.89 -13.95
CA LYS A 54 8.08 15.64 -12.88
C LYS A 54 9.02 14.76 -12.05
N PHE A 55 8.69 13.49 -11.92
CA PHE A 55 9.50 12.50 -11.21
C PHE A 55 9.41 11.14 -11.91
N SER A 56 10.53 10.44 -12.02
CA SER A 56 10.58 9.06 -12.49
C SER A 56 11.78 8.37 -11.87
N ARG A 57 11.54 7.35 -11.06
CA ARG A 57 12.60 6.57 -10.41
C ARG A 57 12.20 5.10 -10.31
N ALA A 58 13.14 4.23 -10.67
CA ALA A 58 13.09 2.80 -10.36
C ALA A 58 14.00 2.55 -9.17
N TYR A 59 13.45 1.94 -8.11
CA TYR A 59 14.17 1.47 -6.94
C TYR A 59 14.44 -0.01 -7.10
N ARG A 60 15.71 -0.36 -7.30
CA ARG A 60 16.13 -1.73 -7.61
C ARG A 60 16.55 -2.50 -6.36
N ARG A 61 16.66 -3.82 -6.56
CA ARG A 61 17.25 -4.78 -5.60
C ARG A 61 16.50 -4.76 -4.27
N LEU A 62 15.17 -4.63 -4.34
CA LEU A 62 14.34 -4.61 -3.15
C LEU A 62 14.56 -5.92 -2.36
N GLY A 63 14.58 -5.82 -1.03
CA GLY A 63 14.86 -6.97 -0.15
C GLY A 63 16.32 -7.44 -0.11
N ALA A 64 17.24 -6.81 -0.84
CA ALA A 64 18.68 -7.00 -0.64
C ALA A 64 19.22 -6.11 0.49
N SER A 65 20.38 -6.47 1.06
CA SER A 65 21.05 -5.66 2.10
C SER A 65 21.48 -4.27 1.63
N ASP A 66 21.67 -4.09 0.33
CA ASP A 66 22.00 -2.84 -0.35
C ASP A 66 20.88 -2.37 -1.29
N ALA A 67 19.63 -2.66 -0.94
CA ALA A 67 18.45 -2.21 -1.66
C ALA A 67 18.42 -0.68 -1.83
N GLU A 68 17.99 -0.21 -3.01
CA GLU A 68 17.85 1.22 -3.29
C GLU A 68 16.65 1.85 -2.55
N ALA A 69 15.71 1.02 -2.07
CA ALA A 69 14.64 1.37 -1.15
C ALA A 69 14.26 0.17 -0.29
N ARG A 70 13.76 0.45 0.92
CA ARG A 70 13.10 -0.56 1.76
C ARG A 70 11.60 -0.54 1.49
N PHE A 71 10.93 -1.67 1.77
CA PHE A 71 9.50 -1.82 1.52
C PHE A 71 8.79 -2.28 2.81
N PRO A 72 7.57 -1.82 3.13
CA PRO A 72 6.79 -0.81 2.42
C PRO A 72 7.46 0.57 2.42
N ALA A 73 7.06 1.44 1.49
CA ALA A 73 7.78 2.68 1.17
C ALA A 73 6.86 3.90 1.20
N THR A 74 7.39 5.05 1.64
CA THR A 74 6.70 6.34 1.53
C THR A 74 7.45 7.29 0.61
N ILE A 75 6.69 8.09 -0.15
CA ILE A 75 7.22 9.15 -1.02
C ILE A 75 6.39 10.41 -0.83
N GLY A 76 7.05 11.51 -0.49
CA GLY A 76 6.42 12.83 -0.45
C GLY A 76 6.33 13.47 -1.83
N VAL A 77 5.16 13.96 -2.20
CA VAL A 77 4.90 14.74 -3.42
C VAL A 77 4.33 16.08 -3.00
N PHE A 78 5.12 17.14 -3.10
CA PHE A 78 4.75 18.47 -2.65
C PHE A 78 4.59 19.46 -3.80
N SER A 79 3.77 20.49 -3.60
CA SER A 79 3.61 21.61 -4.53
C SER A 79 4.62 22.72 -4.22
N SER A 80 5.22 23.29 -5.26
CA SER A 80 5.94 24.58 -5.18
C SER A 80 5.04 25.78 -5.45
N ASP A 81 3.80 25.53 -5.91
CA ASP A 81 2.93 26.51 -6.56
C ASP A 81 1.59 26.71 -5.81
N ALA A 82 1.59 26.53 -4.47
CA ALA A 82 0.43 26.69 -3.57
C ALA A 82 -0.73 25.69 -3.77
N GLY A 83 -0.40 24.47 -4.22
CA GLY A 83 -1.31 23.33 -4.28
C GLY A 83 -2.44 23.45 -5.30
N GLY A 84 -3.29 22.41 -5.35
CA GLY A 84 -4.45 22.31 -6.21
C GLY A 84 -4.16 21.89 -7.66
N GLU A 85 -2.90 21.70 -8.03
CA GLU A 85 -2.57 21.11 -9.33
C GLU A 85 -2.99 19.65 -9.40
N SER A 86 -3.51 19.25 -10.57
CA SER A 86 -3.77 17.85 -10.89
C SER A 86 -2.47 17.14 -11.25
N ILE A 87 -2.26 15.99 -10.65
CA ILE A 87 -1.11 15.12 -10.87
C ILE A 87 -1.56 13.69 -11.15
N THR A 88 -0.74 12.97 -11.91
CA THR A 88 -0.87 11.52 -12.12
C THR A 88 0.31 10.83 -11.45
N ILE A 89 0.03 9.90 -10.54
CA ILE A 89 1.00 9.06 -9.84
C ILE A 89 0.87 7.64 -10.39
N LYS A 90 1.96 7.09 -10.90
CA LYS A 90 2.06 5.70 -11.34
C LYS A 90 3.02 4.96 -10.44
N VAL A 91 2.55 3.86 -9.85
CA VAL A 91 3.35 2.97 -9.00
C VAL A 91 3.30 1.57 -9.59
N ALA A 92 4.46 1.01 -9.89
CA ALA A 92 4.57 -0.26 -10.60
C ALA A 92 5.53 -1.24 -9.91
N ALA A 93 5.11 -2.50 -9.82
CA ALA A 93 5.98 -3.63 -9.49
C ALA A 93 6.52 -4.26 -10.78
N ARG A 94 7.84 -4.43 -10.85
CA ARG A 94 8.53 -5.06 -11.98
C ARG A 94 9.35 -6.26 -11.55
N ILE A 95 9.49 -7.19 -12.49
CA ILE A 95 10.37 -8.35 -12.38
C ILE A 95 11.51 -8.24 -13.39
N LYS A 96 12.71 -8.69 -12.99
CA LYS A 96 13.88 -8.79 -13.88
C LYS A 96 14.38 -7.43 -14.34
N GLU A 97 14.79 -6.59 -13.39
CA GLU A 97 15.40 -5.27 -13.60
C GLU A 97 14.42 -4.15 -14.00
N ASP A 98 14.93 -2.92 -14.11
CA ASP A 98 14.15 -1.69 -14.26
C ASP A 98 13.47 -1.52 -15.63
N THR A 99 13.95 -2.24 -16.64
CA THR A 99 13.30 -2.35 -17.95
C THR A 99 12.53 -3.67 -18.13
N GLY A 100 12.50 -4.51 -17.09
CA GLY A 100 11.81 -5.79 -17.09
C GLY A 100 10.30 -5.68 -17.19
N GLY A 101 9.63 -6.82 -17.16
CA GLY A 101 8.17 -6.87 -17.30
C GLY A 101 7.47 -6.19 -16.13
N VAL A 102 6.49 -5.32 -16.43
CA VAL A 102 5.61 -4.76 -15.41
C VAL A 102 4.57 -5.80 -15.03
N ARG A 103 4.54 -6.17 -13.75
CA ARG A 103 3.61 -7.16 -13.22
C ARG A 103 2.31 -6.50 -12.76
N ILE A 104 2.45 -5.46 -11.94
CA ILE A 104 1.33 -4.71 -11.37
C ILE A 104 1.60 -3.23 -11.63
N LEU A 105 0.57 -2.52 -12.08
CA LEU A 105 0.53 -1.07 -12.17
C LEU A 105 -0.70 -0.54 -11.44
N ARG A 106 -0.47 0.41 -10.54
CA ARG A 106 -1.49 1.22 -9.88
C ARG A 106 -1.30 2.67 -10.32
N GLU A 107 -2.37 3.29 -10.79
CA GLU A 107 -2.36 4.66 -11.29
C GLU A 107 -3.40 5.47 -10.51
N VAL A 108 -3.01 6.66 -10.07
CA VAL A 108 -3.89 7.58 -9.35
C VAL A 108 -3.80 8.96 -9.98
N VAL A 109 -4.94 9.56 -10.27
CA VAL A 109 -5.09 10.96 -10.67
C VAL A 109 -5.75 11.70 -9.51
N THR A 110 -5.08 12.71 -8.97
CA THR A 110 -5.59 13.49 -7.84
C THR A 110 -5.03 14.90 -7.87
N THR A 111 -5.46 15.76 -6.95
CA THR A 111 -4.89 17.09 -6.78
C THR A 111 -4.04 17.16 -5.53
N ILE A 112 -2.91 17.89 -5.58
CA ILE A 112 -2.16 18.17 -4.36
C ILE A 112 -3.05 19.03 -3.44
N PRO A 113 -3.31 18.63 -2.20
CA PRO A 113 -4.19 19.38 -1.31
C PRO A 113 -3.57 20.74 -0.97
N LYS A 114 -4.41 21.68 -0.57
CA LYS A 114 -3.98 22.99 -0.07
C LYS A 114 -3.99 23.02 1.44
N ASP A 115 -2.98 23.66 2.01
CA ASP A 115 -2.84 23.93 3.43
C ASP A 115 -2.98 22.65 4.28
N ARG A 116 -2.47 21.51 3.80
CA ARG A 116 -2.38 20.25 4.57
C ARG A 116 -1.48 19.21 3.90
N VAL A 117 -1.05 18.24 4.70
CA VAL A 117 -0.42 17.00 4.21
C VAL A 117 -1.47 15.89 4.18
N ALA A 118 -1.74 15.34 3.00
CA ALA A 118 -2.65 14.21 2.82
C ALA A 118 -1.91 12.87 2.77
N LEU A 119 -2.55 11.80 3.23
CA LEU A 119 -2.07 10.43 3.04
C LEU A 119 -2.82 9.77 1.88
N LEU A 120 -2.07 9.27 0.90
CA LEU A 120 -2.58 8.46 -0.20
C LEU A 120 -1.99 7.05 -0.12
N THR A 121 -2.82 6.04 0.12
CA THR A 121 -2.39 4.64 0.11
C THR A 121 -2.47 4.05 -1.31
N VAL A 122 -1.36 3.49 -1.78
CA VAL A 122 -1.22 2.93 -3.14
C VAL A 122 -0.68 1.50 -3.03
N PRO A 123 -1.53 0.52 -2.66
CA PRO A 123 -1.09 -0.85 -2.56
C PRO A 123 -0.89 -1.48 -3.95
N LEU A 124 0.08 -2.39 -4.03
CA LEU A 124 0.36 -3.27 -5.16
C LEU A 124 -0.12 -4.67 -4.79
N ASP A 125 -1.38 -4.97 -5.12
CA ASP A 125 -2.07 -6.19 -4.69
C ASP A 125 -1.89 -7.33 -5.70
N PHE A 126 -1.72 -8.57 -5.21
CA PHE A 126 -1.71 -9.80 -6.02
C PHE A 126 -2.93 -9.90 -6.94
N LEU A 127 -4.11 -9.47 -6.46
CA LEU A 127 -5.33 -9.50 -7.27
C LEU A 127 -5.22 -8.63 -8.53
N CYS A 128 -4.29 -7.68 -8.56
CA CYS A 128 -3.98 -6.83 -9.71
C CYS A 128 -2.80 -7.34 -10.55
N ASP A 129 -2.37 -8.59 -10.37
CA ASP A 129 -1.40 -9.25 -11.24
C ASP A 129 -1.85 -9.21 -12.72
N GLY A 130 -1.00 -8.64 -13.57
CA GLY A 130 -1.30 -8.39 -14.99
C GLY A 130 -1.97 -7.03 -15.27
N SER A 131 -2.11 -6.15 -14.28
CA SER A 131 -2.61 -4.79 -14.50
C SER A 131 -1.59 -3.89 -15.21
N GLY A 132 -0.31 -4.24 -15.13
CA GLY A 132 0.76 -3.56 -15.86
C GLY A 132 1.13 -4.27 -17.16
N ALA A 133 1.58 -3.48 -18.14
CA ALA A 133 2.07 -3.97 -19.42
C ALA A 133 3.37 -3.27 -19.84
N ASN A 134 4.00 -3.89 -20.85
CA ASN A 134 5.23 -3.50 -21.54
C ASN A 134 6.54 -3.66 -20.76
N ALA A 135 7.62 -3.74 -21.53
CA ALA A 135 9.00 -3.64 -21.08
C ALA A 135 9.56 -2.26 -21.49
N GLY A 136 10.61 -1.78 -20.81
CA GLY A 136 11.15 -0.43 -21.01
C GLY A 136 10.69 0.58 -19.95
N PRO A 137 11.04 1.87 -20.09
CA PRO A 137 10.90 2.86 -19.02
C PRO A 137 9.46 3.32 -18.79
N ASP A 138 8.61 3.22 -19.80
CA ASP A 138 7.21 3.59 -19.72
C ASP A 138 6.37 2.42 -19.22
N VAL A 139 5.37 2.72 -18.38
CA VAL A 139 4.43 1.72 -17.86
C VAL A 139 3.05 2.00 -18.44
N GLU A 140 2.44 0.96 -18.98
CA GLU A 140 1.06 0.99 -19.48
C GLU A 140 0.15 0.15 -18.61
N ASN A 141 -1.10 0.61 -18.52
CA ASN A 141 -2.14 -0.03 -17.75
C ASN A 141 -3.05 -0.85 -18.68
N THR A 142 -3.40 -2.06 -18.26
CA THR A 142 -4.31 -2.94 -19.02
C THR A 142 -5.79 -2.65 -18.76
N CYS A 143 -6.12 -1.86 -17.74
CA CYS A 143 -7.51 -1.46 -17.41
C CYS A 143 -8.14 -0.44 -18.36
N GLY A 144 -7.38 0.09 -19.32
CA GLY A 144 -7.81 1.16 -20.22
C GLY A 144 -7.65 2.57 -19.63
N GLU A 145 -7.91 3.57 -20.47
CA GLU A 145 -7.76 4.99 -20.13
C GLU A 145 -8.68 5.42 -18.98
N GLY A 146 -8.17 6.26 -18.07
CA GLY A 146 -8.91 6.78 -16.92
C GLY A 146 -9.25 5.74 -15.85
N LYS A 147 -8.67 4.53 -15.95
CA LYS A 147 -8.92 3.43 -15.04
C LYS A 147 -7.63 2.89 -14.46
N THR A 148 -7.75 1.98 -13.52
CA THR A 148 -6.63 1.32 -12.82
C THR A 148 -7.18 0.14 -12.02
N CYS A 149 -6.34 -0.84 -11.74
CA CYS A 149 -6.74 -1.99 -10.94
C CYS A 149 -6.79 -1.66 -9.45
N VAL A 150 -7.89 -2.07 -8.79
CA VAL A 150 -8.07 -2.13 -7.34
C VAL A 150 -8.66 -3.50 -7.01
N ALA A 151 -7.99 -4.29 -6.18
CA ALA A 151 -8.44 -5.63 -5.78
C ALA A 151 -8.93 -6.49 -6.96
N GLY A 152 -8.20 -6.43 -8.09
CA GLY A 152 -8.49 -7.16 -9.32
C GLY A 152 -9.63 -6.60 -10.18
N THR A 153 -10.20 -5.44 -9.85
CA THR A 153 -11.23 -4.77 -10.64
C THR A 153 -10.71 -3.46 -11.22
N CYS A 154 -11.00 -3.21 -12.50
CA CYS A 154 -10.68 -1.94 -13.16
C CYS A 154 -11.69 -0.86 -12.78
N VAL A 155 -11.28 0.06 -11.90
CA VAL A 155 -12.06 1.20 -11.42
C VAL A 155 -11.43 2.53 -11.87
N SER A 156 -12.07 3.65 -11.58
CA SER A 156 -11.51 4.99 -11.87
C SER A 156 -10.14 5.17 -11.23
N ASN A 157 -9.21 5.84 -11.94
CA ASN A 157 -7.95 6.29 -11.35
C ASN A 157 -8.09 7.62 -10.61
N GLU A 158 -9.23 8.31 -10.74
CA GLU A 158 -9.47 9.59 -10.08
C GLU A 158 -9.80 9.41 -8.59
N ILE A 159 -9.08 10.15 -7.74
CA ILE A 159 -9.33 10.23 -6.31
C ILE A 159 -9.47 11.71 -5.92
N ASP A 160 -10.59 12.06 -5.30
CA ASP A 160 -10.81 13.40 -4.74
C ASP A 160 -9.92 13.60 -3.51
N SER A 161 -8.94 14.50 -3.63
CA SER A 161 -7.96 14.80 -2.58
C SER A 161 -8.58 15.36 -1.30
N SER A 162 -9.80 15.89 -1.36
CA SER A 162 -10.54 16.36 -0.18
C SER A 162 -11.05 15.21 0.69
N THR A 163 -11.15 14.01 0.13
CA THR A 163 -11.57 12.79 0.84
C THR A 163 -10.39 12.02 1.44
N LEU A 164 -9.16 12.34 1.03
CA LEU A 164 -7.96 11.72 1.59
C LEU A 164 -7.78 12.09 3.07
N PRO A 165 -7.40 11.14 3.95
CA PRO A 165 -7.11 11.46 5.34
C PRO A 165 -5.92 12.44 5.47
N ASN A 166 -5.84 13.14 6.60
CA ASN A 166 -4.62 13.86 6.96
C ASN A 166 -3.51 12.85 7.22
N TYR A 167 -2.30 13.15 6.78
CA TYR A 167 -1.14 12.33 7.10
C TYR A 167 -0.84 12.40 8.61
N SER A 168 -0.79 11.24 9.24
CA SER A 168 -0.18 11.03 10.53
C SER A 168 0.84 9.90 10.40
N ARG A 169 1.98 10.03 11.08
CA ARG A 169 3.00 8.98 11.10
C ARG A 169 2.41 7.64 11.58
N GLY A 170 1.55 7.69 12.59
CA GLY A 170 0.88 6.51 13.17
C GLY A 170 0.07 5.70 12.15
N ASP A 171 -0.48 6.36 11.15
CA ASP A 171 -1.36 5.75 10.15
C ASP A 171 -0.57 5.06 9.03
N VAL A 172 0.76 5.20 9.02
CA VAL A 172 1.65 4.61 8.04
C VAL A 172 2.47 3.50 8.69
N TYR A 173 2.13 2.25 8.35
CA TYR A 173 2.87 1.05 8.73
C TYR A 173 3.08 0.91 10.25
N GLY A 174 2.01 1.11 11.02
CA GLY A 174 2.05 0.99 12.49
C GLY A 174 2.93 2.04 13.16
N GLY A 175 3.03 3.26 12.61
CA GLY A 175 3.75 4.36 13.25
C GLY A 175 5.28 4.31 13.17
N GLY A 176 5.84 3.29 12.52
CA GLY A 176 7.29 3.04 12.49
C GLY A 176 7.80 2.20 13.66
N ASP A 177 6.91 1.64 14.48
CA ASP A 177 7.26 0.83 15.67
C ASP A 177 7.70 -0.60 15.31
N GLY A 178 7.81 -0.96 14.03
CA GLY A 178 8.24 -2.30 13.62
C GLY A 178 7.11 -3.30 13.46
N GLU A 179 5.88 -2.95 13.84
CA GLU A 179 4.76 -3.88 13.79
C GLU A 179 4.39 -4.24 12.35
N CYS A 180 4.22 -5.54 12.12
CA CYS A 180 3.83 -6.11 10.84
C CYS A 180 2.93 -7.32 11.06
N PHE A 181 2.17 -7.68 10.03
CA PHE A 181 1.30 -8.85 10.01
C PHE A 181 2.11 -10.07 9.55
N ASP A 182 2.42 -10.98 10.47
CA ASP A 182 3.13 -12.23 10.14
C ASP A 182 2.14 -13.24 9.54
N VAL A 183 2.14 -13.35 8.21
CA VAL A 183 1.22 -14.22 7.49
C VAL A 183 1.39 -15.68 7.89
N THR A 184 2.62 -16.15 8.10
CA THR A 184 2.88 -17.57 8.41
C THR A 184 2.41 -17.93 9.81
N VAL A 185 2.63 -17.05 10.79
CA VAL A 185 2.18 -17.25 12.18
C VAL A 185 0.67 -17.08 12.28
N CYS A 186 0.12 -16.04 11.67
CA CYS A 186 -1.30 -15.71 11.79
C CYS A 186 -2.22 -16.68 11.04
N PHE A 187 -1.70 -17.42 10.05
CA PHE A 187 -2.44 -18.44 9.31
C PHE A 187 -1.93 -19.87 9.57
N ALA A 188 -1.12 -20.10 10.62
CA ALA A 188 -0.62 -21.43 10.97
C ALA A 188 -1.78 -22.44 11.16
N GLU A 189 -2.82 -22.04 11.88
CA GLU A 189 -4.03 -22.84 12.17
C GLU A 189 -5.21 -22.46 11.25
N ALA A 190 -4.93 -21.91 10.06
CA ALA A 190 -5.98 -21.48 9.16
C ALA A 190 -6.73 -22.65 8.54
N THR A 191 -8.04 -22.48 8.38
CA THR A 191 -8.92 -23.49 7.77
C THR A 191 -9.45 -23.00 6.42
N PRO A 192 -9.56 -23.88 5.40
CA PRO A 192 -10.24 -23.55 4.16
C PRO A 192 -11.69 -23.11 4.41
N ALA A 193 -12.10 -22.03 3.75
CA ALA A 193 -13.46 -21.55 3.75
C ALA A 193 -14.18 -21.97 2.47
N GLU A 194 -15.42 -22.42 2.60
CA GLU A 194 -16.28 -22.68 1.45
C GLU A 194 -16.74 -21.36 0.83
N VAL A 195 -16.36 -21.13 -0.43
CA VAL A 195 -16.68 -19.91 -1.18
C VAL A 195 -17.99 -20.09 -1.93
N ASP A 196 -18.98 -19.28 -1.60
CA ASP A 196 -20.15 -19.08 -2.45
C ASP A 196 -19.74 -18.23 -3.65
N THR A 197 -19.54 -18.90 -4.80
CA THR A 197 -19.09 -18.28 -6.04
C THR A 197 -20.13 -17.39 -6.70
N ALA A 198 -21.42 -17.49 -6.32
CA ALA A 198 -22.46 -16.63 -6.87
C ALA A 198 -22.43 -15.23 -6.24
N GLY A 199 -22.18 -15.15 -4.92
CA GLY A 199 -22.01 -13.89 -4.19
C GLY A 199 -20.56 -13.45 -3.97
N CYS A 200 -19.59 -14.31 -4.29
CA CYS A 200 -18.21 -14.21 -3.85
C CYS A 200 -18.07 -13.94 -2.35
N THR A 201 -18.76 -14.76 -1.56
CA THR A 201 -18.78 -14.65 -0.10
C THR A 201 -18.32 -15.93 0.57
N ILE A 202 -17.86 -15.82 1.81
CA ILE A 202 -17.63 -16.96 2.70
C ILE A 202 -18.45 -16.77 3.99
N ALA A 203 -18.70 -17.87 4.68
CA ALA A 203 -19.32 -17.81 6.00
C ALA A 203 -18.44 -17.02 6.98
N GLY A 204 -19.04 -16.11 7.74
CA GLY A 204 -18.40 -15.57 8.93
C GLY A 204 -18.59 -16.48 10.13
N ASP A 205 -17.98 -16.12 11.26
CA ASP A 205 -18.09 -16.86 12.53
C ASP A 205 -18.81 -16.03 13.60
N GLY A 206 -20.00 -15.53 13.24
CA GLY A 206 -20.76 -14.61 14.08
C GLY A 206 -20.02 -13.29 14.30
N ALA A 207 -19.88 -12.87 15.56
CA ALA A 207 -19.24 -11.60 15.93
C ALA A 207 -17.71 -11.69 16.09
N ALA A 208 -17.11 -12.88 15.91
CA ALA A 208 -15.67 -13.05 16.11
C ALA A 208 -14.89 -12.55 14.87
N PRO A 209 -13.93 -11.62 15.03
CA PRO A 209 -13.14 -11.11 13.92
C PRO A 209 -12.25 -12.21 13.33
N ARG A 210 -12.12 -12.20 12.00
CA ARG A 210 -11.34 -13.17 11.23
C ARG A 210 -10.32 -12.46 10.35
N ASN A 211 -9.20 -13.13 10.11
CA ASN A 211 -8.28 -12.83 9.03
C ASN A 211 -8.59 -13.72 7.83
N VAL A 212 -8.41 -13.19 6.62
CA VAL A 212 -8.65 -13.90 5.36
C VAL A 212 -7.38 -13.89 4.51
N ALA A 213 -7.00 -15.04 3.97
CA ALA A 213 -5.90 -15.18 3.02
C ALA A 213 -6.32 -15.96 1.79
N LEU A 214 -5.62 -15.69 0.69
CA LEU A 214 -5.71 -16.43 -0.55
C LEU A 214 -4.51 -17.36 -0.63
N GLU A 215 -4.75 -18.66 -0.76
CA GLU A 215 -3.71 -19.62 -1.10
C GLU A 215 -3.49 -19.58 -2.62
N THR A 216 -2.31 -19.18 -3.05
CA THR A 216 -2.00 -18.99 -4.47
C THR A 216 -1.51 -20.29 -5.09
N ALA A 217 -1.98 -20.59 -6.30
CA ALA A 217 -1.54 -21.79 -7.03
C ALA A 217 -0.15 -21.62 -7.67
N GLY A 218 0.27 -20.37 -7.91
CA GLY A 218 1.53 -20.02 -8.57
C GLY A 218 2.73 -19.84 -7.64
N GLY A 219 2.53 -19.98 -6.32
CA GLY A 219 3.57 -19.75 -5.32
C GLY A 219 3.84 -18.27 -5.01
N ASP A 220 2.91 -17.37 -5.36
CA ASP A 220 2.94 -15.94 -5.05
C ASP A 220 2.54 -15.66 -3.60
N GLY A 221 3.03 -14.56 -3.04
CA GLY A 221 2.80 -14.20 -1.64
C GLY A 221 3.82 -14.83 -0.69
N ILE A 222 3.49 -14.83 0.61
CA ILE A 222 4.35 -15.31 1.69
C ILE A 222 4.14 -16.80 1.88
N CYS A 223 5.20 -17.59 1.81
CA CYS A 223 5.07 -19.04 1.91
C CYS A 223 5.46 -19.57 3.28
N ASP A 224 4.73 -20.57 3.78
CA ASP A 224 5.19 -21.42 4.87
C ASP A 224 6.16 -22.49 4.35
N GLY A 225 7.18 -22.82 5.15
CA GLY A 225 8.15 -23.85 4.79
C GLY A 225 9.19 -23.49 3.71
N ASP A 226 10.06 -24.46 3.44
CA ASP A 226 11.21 -24.31 2.53
C ASP A 226 10.84 -24.58 1.07
N ALA A 227 11.68 -24.12 0.14
CA ALA A 227 11.42 -24.33 -1.28
C ALA A 227 11.54 -25.82 -1.62
N GLY A 228 10.46 -26.39 -2.19
CA GLY A 228 10.40 -27.80 -2.56
C GLY A 228 9.70 -28.71 -1.53
N ASP A 229 9.17 -28.15 -0.44
CA ASP A 229 8.22 -28.86 0.41
C ASP A 229 6.89 -29.06 -0.33
N GLU A 230 6.34 -30.27 -0.26
CA GLU A 230 5.09 -30.64 -0.94
C GLU A 230 3.87 -30.00 -0.25
N ASP A 231 3.98 -29.69 1.03
CA ASP A 231 2.92 -29.06 1.84
C ASP A 231 3.08 -27.52 1.91
N ARG A 232 4.01 -26.94 1.14
CA ARG A 232 4.24 -25.49 1.07
C ARG A 232 3.02 -24.76 0.52
N ARG A 233 2.45 -23.88 1.33
CA ARG A 233 1.38 -22.94 0.97
C ARG A 233 1.98 -21.56 0.80
N CYS A 234 1.60 -20.86 -0.25
CA CYS A 234 1.95 -19.45 -0.44
C CYS A 234 0.69 -18.61 -0.32
N LEU A 235 0.70 -17.69 0.63
CA LEU A 235 -0.47 -16.98 1.11
C LEU A 235 -0.37 -15.49 0.83
N VAL A 236 -1.48 -14.93 0.37
CA VAL A 236 -1.72 -13.49 0.22
C VAL A 236 -2.80 -13.09 1.22
N ALA A 237 -2.42 -12.42 2.30
CA ALA A 237 -3.36 -11.98 3.32
C ALA A 237 -4.10 -10.72 2.86
N LEU A 238 -5.43 -10.73 2.92
CA LEU A 238 -6.29 -9.61 2.54
C LEU A 238 -6.46 -8.63 3.70
N ASN A 239 -6.60 -7.35 3.38
CA ASN A 239 -6.91 -6.33 4.38
C ASN A 239 -8.39 -6.44 4.80
N ALA A 240 -8.66 -6.41 6.10
CA ALA A 240 -10.00 -6.31 6.64
C ALA A 240 -10.59 -4.92 6.40
N ASP A 241 -11.92 -4.87 6.30
CA ASP A 241 -12.76 -3.68 6.25
C ASP A 241 -12.25 -2.61 5.29
N SER A 242 -11.84 -3.04 4.08
CA SER A 242 -11.30 -2.13 3.07
C SER A 242 -11.82 -2.48 1.67
N ASP A 243 -11.94 -1.47 0.82
CA ASP A 243 -12.30 -1.65 -0.60
C ASP A 243 -11.28 -2.50 -1.37
N ASN A 244 -10.05 -2.60 -0.84
CA ASN A 244 -8.95 -3.35 -1.44
C ASN A 244 -8.81 -4.76 -0.83
N GLY A 245 -9.75 -5.19 0.01
CA GLY A 245 -9.69 -6.44 0.74
C GLY A 245 -11.09 -7.00 1.01
N PHE A 246 -11.30 -7.62 2.17
CA PHE A 246 -12.59 -8.21 2.51
C PHE A 246 -13.41 -7.29 3.43
N GLN A 247 -14.74 -7.45 3.42
CA GLN A 247 -15.65 -6.70 4.27
C GLN A 247 -16.64 -7.65 4.93
N VAL A 248 -16.98 -7.41 6.20
CA VAL A 248 -18.09 -8.12 6.85
C VAL A 248 -19.40 -7.40 6.48
N VAL A 249 -20.35 -8.13 5.89
CA VAL A 249 -21.66 -7.59 5.50
C VAL A 249 -22.71 -7.81 6.60
N ASP A 250 -23.85 -7.11 6.52
CA ASP A 250 -24.87 -7.04 7.58
C ASP A 250 -25.40 -8.41 8.07
N ASP A 251 -25.38 -9.43 7.22
CA ASP A 251 -25.80 -10.79 7.56
C ASP A 251 -24.71 -11.63 8.25
N GLY A 252 -23.55 -11.02 8.53
CA GLY A 252 -22.40 -11.64 9.18
C GLY A 252 -21.51 -12.45 8.23
N ARG A 253 -21.80 -12.50 6.93
CA ARG A 253 -20.88 -13.09 5.94
C ARG A 253 -19.71 -12.18 5.67
N ILE A 254 -18.65 -12.77 5.14
CA ILE A 254 -17.49 -12.03 4.65
C ILE A 254 -17.60 -11.93 3.13
N GLN A 255 -17.71 -10.70 2.64
CA GLN A 255 -17.61 -10.36 1.23
C GLN A 255 -16.14 -10.31 0.83
N LEU A 256 -15.78 -11.12 -0.17
CA LEU A 256 -14.46 -11.09 -0.79
C LEU A 256 -14.44 -10.08 -1.95
N PRO A 257 -13.26 -9.57 -2.34
CA PRO A 257 -13.12 -8.89 -3.61
C PRO A 257 -13.66 -9.76 -4.75
N PRO A 258 -14.47 -9.22 -5.68
CA PRO A 258 -15.06 -10.01 -6.76
C PRO A 258 -14.03 -10.81 -7.58
N ALA A 259 -12.84 -10.23 -7.78
CA ALA A 259 -11.76 -10.85 -8.52
C ALA A 259 -11.22 -12.13 -7.87
N VAL A 260 -11.46 -12.38 -6.58
CA VAL A 260 -11.08 -13.65 -5.93
C VAL A 260 -11.77 -14.80 -6.63
N CYS A 261 -13.09 -14.71 -6.85
CA CYS A 261 -13.84 -15.79 -7.49
C CYS A 261 -13.48 -15.96 -8.97
N ASP A 262 -13.21 -14.86 -9.67
CA ASP A 262 -12.71 -14.91 -11.06
C ASP A 262 -11.35 -15.61 -11.14
N GLN A 263 -10.45 -15.33 -10.20
CA GLN A 263 -9.13 -15.94 -10.15
C GLN A 263 -9.15 -17.40 -9.67
N MET A 264 -10.09 -17.78 -8.80
CA MET A 264 -10.36 -19.18 -8.47
C MET A 264 -10.87 -19.95 -9.70
N ALA A 265 -11.78 -19.37 -10.48
CA ALA A 265 -12.26 -19.97 -11.73
C ALA A 265 -11.13 -20.15 -12.75
N GLN A 266 -10.14 -19.25 -12.75
CA GLN A 266 -8.93 -19.32 -13.56
C GLN A 266 -7.83 -20.20 -12.96
N LYS A 267 -8.05 -20.80 -11.78
CA LYS A 267 -7.08 -21.61 -11.03
C LYS A 267 -5.80 -20.87 -10.64
N LYS A 268 -5.85 -19.54 -10.50
CA LYS A 268 -4.77 -18.74 -9.90
C LYS A 268 -4.78 -18.80 -8.38
N ILE A 269 -5.97 -18.92 -7.79
CA ILE A 269 -6.18 -19.10 -6.35
C ILE A 269 -6.63 -20.55 -6.13
N ALA A 270 -5.92 -21.26 -5.26
CA ALA A 270 -6.19 -22.65 -4.90
C ALA A 270 -7.30 -22.74 -3.83
N ALA A 271 -7.25 -21.87 -2.82
CA ALA A 271 -8.23 -21.83 -1.74
C ALA A 271 -8.33 -20.44 -1.10
N VAL A 272 -9.44 -20.20 -0.40
CA VAL A 272 -9.58 -19.10 0.56
C VAL A 272 -9.44 -19.68 1.96
N LEU A 273 -8.56 -19.11 2.77
CA LEU A 273 -8.28 -19.54 4.12
C LEU A 273 -8.77 -18.49 5.12
N THR A 274 -9.27 -18.95 6.26
CA THR A 274 -9.64 -18.08 7.39
C THR A 274 -8.93 -18.47 8.66
N ALA A 275 -8.55 -17.48 9.45
CA ALA A 275 -7.94 -17.65 10.76
C ALA A 275 -8.60 -16.73 11.81
N PRO A 276 -8.71 -17.15 13.08
CA PRO A 276 -9.19 -16.28 14.15
C PRO A 276 -8.27 -15.06 14.35
N ALA A 277 -8.84 -13.87 14.56
CA ALA A 277 -8.08 -12.66 14.89
C ALA A 277 -7.86 -12.50 16.41
N THR A 278 -7.66 -13.62 17.14
CA THR A 278 -7.41 -13.62 18.60
C THR A 278 -5.92 -13.63 18.93
N GLY A 279 -5.12 -14.36 18.15
CA GLY A 279 -3.65 -14.39 18.27
C GLY A 279 -2.94 -13.34 17.41
N CYS A 280 -3.64 -12.79 16.43
CA CYS A 280 -3.18 -11.72 15.56
C CYS A 280 -4.29 -10.68 15.40
N ALA A 281 -3.92 -9.39 15.37
CA ALA A 281 -4.83 -8.35 14.94
C ALA A 281 -5.35 -8.62 13.52
N GLN A 282 -6.46 -8.00 13.13
CA GLN A 282 -6.87 -8.06 11.73
C GLN A 282 -5.85 -7.32 10.86
N LYS A 283 -5.49 -7.90 9.72
CA LYS A 283 -4.64 -7.21 8.75
C LYS A 283 -5.35 -5.98 8.22
N THR A 284 -4.67 -4.85 8.17
CA THR A 284 -5.20 -3.59 7.60
C THR A 284 -4.15 -2.97 6.69
N ALA A 285 -4.51 -1.93 5.93
CA ALA A 285 -3.54 -1.18 5.13
C ALA A 285 -2.42 -0.54 5.99
N GLY A 286 -2.72 -0.21 7.25
CA GLY A 286 -1.76 0.32 8.20
C GLY A 286 -0.85 -0.74 8.84
N LEU A 287 -1.15 -2.04 8.67
CA LEU A 287 -0.37 -3.15 9.23
C LEU A 287 0.19 -4.00 8.08
N PRO A 288 1.36 -3.65 7.53
CA PRO A 288 1.95 -4.31 6.36
C PRO A 288 2.39 -5.74 6.70
N THR A 289 2.50 -6.58 5.69
CA THR A 289 2.98 -7.96 5.85
C THR A 289 4.45 -8.02 6.30
N CYS A 290 4.77 -8.94 7.22
CA CYS A 290 6.14 -9.20 7.64
C CYS A 290 7.01 -9.79 6.52
N GLY A 291 8.28 -9.40 6.49
CA GLY A 291 9.27 -9.93 5.57
C GLY A 291 10.67 -9.38 5.83
N SER A 292 11.71 -10.06 5.34
CA SER A 292 13.11 -9.63 5.47
C SER A 292 13.42 -8.29 4.79
N TRP A 293 12.52 -7.82 3.92
CA TRP A 293 12.60 -6.54 3.23
C TRP A 293 12.03 -5.36 4.02
N LEU A 294 11.44 -5.62 5.21
CA LEU A 294 10.74 -4.61 5.98
C LEU A 294 11.63 -3.43 6.35
N ALA A 295 11.15 -2.22 6.03
CA ALA A 295 11.78 -0.98 6.49
C ALA A 295 11.81 -0.85 8.01
N SER A 296 10.83 -1.46 8.68
CA SER A 296 10.54 -1.37 10.10
C SER A 296 11.14 -2.52 10.92
N GLY A 297 11.75 -3.53 10.28
CA GLY A 297 12.49 -4.61 10.95
C GLY A 297 13.95 -4.25 11.12
N SER A 298 14.35 -3.84 12.33
CA SER A 298 15.74 -3.80 12.75
C SER A 298 16.24 -5.22 13.01
N GLU A 299 17.02 -5.79 12.10
CA GLU A 299 18.20 -6.53 12.56
C GLU A 299 19.21 -5.46 13.03
N GLU A 300 19.51 -5.46 14.33
CA GLU A 300 20.64 -4.71 14.87
C GLU A 300 21.94 -5.20 14.17
N PRO A 301 22.86 -4.30 13.78
CA PRO A 301 24.13 -4.68 13.16
C PRO A 301 25.05 -5.50 14.07
#